data_AF-A0A328BIW8-F1
#
_entry.id   AF-A0A328BIW8-F1
#
_cell.length_a   1.000
_cell.length_b   1.000
_cell.length_c   1.000
_cell.angle_alpha   90.00
_cell.angle_beta   90.00
_cell.angle_gamma   90.00
#
_symmetry.space_group_name_H-M   'P 1'
#
loop_
_entity.id
_entity.type
_entity.pdbx_description
1 polymer ?
#
loop_
_entity_poly.entity_id
_entity_poly.type
_entity_poly.pdbx_seq_one_letter_code
_entity_poly.pdbx_strand_id
1 'polypeptide(L)'
;MYFLSKSRTDFIQTHFIGTAAKGMIPDLARFQQLRSAAELHYLADAYNWDDGVTVLDWVINSPTCDYGTALLIFWRAQPDFYTEFANEQEADEEGFFSVAADHHLQMGSRLLPKPPYCIQPGCRYGGH
;
A
#
# COMPACT_ATOMS: atom_id res chain seq x y z
N MET A 1 0.97 -13.64 11.88
CA MET A 1 -0.29 -14.37 12.10
C MET A 1 -1.17 -13.55 13.03
N TYR A 2 -2.27 -13.01 12.52
CA TYR A 2 -3.27 -12.27 13.29
C TYR A 2 -4.42 -13.21 13.66
N PHE A 3 -4.94 -13.07 14.88
CA PHE A 3 -6.06 -13.88 15.37
C PHE A 3 -7.36 -13.10 15.16
N LEU A 4 -8.00 -13.32 14.01
CA LEU A 4 -9.33 -12.79 13.72
C LEU A 4 -10.35 -13.93 13.76
N SER A 5 -11.56 -13.66 14.24
CA SER A 5 -12.65 -14.63 14.15
C SER A 5 -13.09 -14.77 12.69
N LYS A 6 -13.67 -15.92 12.36
CA LYS A 6 -14.23 -16.19 11.04
C LYS A 6 -15.24 -15.11 10.60
N SER A 7 -16.08 -14.64 11.53
CA SER A 7 -17.04 -13.57 11.23
C SER A 7 -16.37 -12.26 10.82
N ARG A 8 -15.20 -11.93 11.37
CA ARG A 8 -14.46 -10.71 11.01
C ARG A 8 -13.72 -10.88 9.69
N THR A 9 -13.09 -12.03 9.46
CA THR A 9 -12.45 -12.31 8.16
C THR A 9 -13.48 -12.36 7.03
N ASP A 10 -14.64 -12.99 7.25
CA ASP A 10 -15.73 -13.07 6.26
C ASP A 10 -16.30 -11.68 5.95
N PHE A 11 -16.44 -10.81 6.96
CA PHE A 11 -16.85 -9.42 6.77
C PHE A 11 -15.87 -8.66 5.86
N ILE A 12 -14.56 -8.78 6.12
CA ILE A 12 -13.53 -8.11 5.31
C ILE A 12 -13.55 -8.63 3.86
N GLN A 13 -13.53 -9.95 3.71
CA GLN A 13 -13.53 -10.63 2.41
C GLN A 13 -14.76 -10.25 1.55
N THR A 14 -15.92 -10.12 2.19
CA THR A 14 -17.17 -9.81 1.49
C THR A 14 -17.22 -8.36 1.00
N HIS A 15 -16.65 -7.43 1.76
CA HIS A 15 -16.86 -6.00 1.53
C HIS A 15 -15.68 -5.26 0.88
N PHE A 16 -14.47 -5.83 0.94
CA PHE A 16 -13.28 -5.12 0.44
C PHE A 16 -12.42 -5.93 -0.53
N ILE A 17 -12.66 -7.23 -0.70
CA ILE A 17 -11.81 -8.08 -1.54
C ILE A 17 -12.52 -8.43 -2.87
N GLY A 18 -11.84 -8.15 -3.99
CA GLY A 18 -12.34 -8.38 -5.34
C GLY A 18 -13.52 -7.47 -5.68
N THR A 19 -13.54 -6.24 -5.15
CA THR A 19 -14.65 -5.30 -5.36
C THR A 19 -14.71 -4.80 -6.80
N ALA A 20 -13.58 -4.57 -7.47
CA ALA A 20 -13.55 -4.11 -8.86
C ALA A 20 -14.11 -5.18 -9.81
N ALA A 21 -13.74 -6.44 -9.61
CA ALA A 21 -14.31 -7.57 -10.36
C ALA A 21 -15.83 -7.70 -10.20
N LYS A 22 -16.38 -7.20 -9.09
CA LYS A 22 -17.82 -7.19 -8.77
C LYS A 22 -18.51 -5.87 -9.19
N GLY A 23 -17.79 -4.91 -9.75
CA GLY A 23 -18.31 -3.56 -10.03
C GLY A 23 -18.75 -2.80 -8.78
N MET A 24 -18.21 -3.18 -7.62
CA MET A 24 -18.55 -2.57 -6.32
C MET A 24 -17.60 -1.42 -6.01
N ILE A 25 -18.15 -0.32 -5.51
CA ILE A 25 -17.37 0.81 -4.98
C ILE A 25 -17.10 0.55 -3.49
N PRO A 26 -15.85 0.72 -3.01
CA PRO A 26 -15.54 0.61 -1.59
C PRO A 26 -16.37 1.57 -0.72
N ASP A 27 -16.84 1.08 0.42
CA ASP A 27 -17.74 1.80 1.33
C ASP A 27 -16.97 2.23 2.59
N LEU A 28 -16.76 3.54 2.75
CA LEU A 28 -16.05 4.11 3.89
C LEU A 28 -16.76 3.84 5.22
N ALA A 29 -18.09 3.80 5.25
CA ALA A 29 -18.85 3.53 6.47
C ALA A 29 -18.67 2.08 6.93
N ARG A 30 -18.45 1.14 6.00
CA ARG A 30 -18.04 -0.23 6.33
C ARG A 30 -16.60 -0.28 6.82
N PHE A 31 -15.70 0.49 6.20
CA PHE A 31 -14.30 0.53 6.60
C PHE A 31 -14.16 1.00 8.06
N GLN A 32 -14.95 2.01 8.47
CA GLN A 32 -14.99 2.51 9.85
C GLN A 32 -15.46 1.47 10.90
N GLN A 33 -15.96 0.31 10.48
CA GLN A 33 -16.30 -0.80 11.39
C GLN A 33 -15.08 -1.67 11.73
N LEU A 34 -13.93 -1.47 11.08
CA LEU A 34 -12.66 -2.12 11.45
C LEU A 34 -12.07 -1.36 12.65
N ARG A 35 -11.79 -2.07 13.73
CA ARG A 35 -11.44 -1.46 15.03
C ARG A 35 -10.07 -1.85 15.56
N SER A 36 -9.34 -2.71 14.86
CA SER A 36 -8.05 -3.22 15.32
C SER A 36 -6.99 -3.21 14.23
N ALA A 37 -5.73 -3.06 14.65
CA ALA A 37 -4.57 -3.17 13.77
C ALA A 37 -4.54 -4.52 13.04
N ALA A 38 -4.93 -5.61 13.71
CA ALA A 38 -5.02 -6.94 13.11
C ALA A 38 -5.99 -7.02 11.93
N GLU A 39 -7.12 -6.31 11.98
CA GLU A 39 -8.08 -6.24 10.88
C GLU A 39 -7.55 -5.42 9.71
N LEU A 40 -6.88 -4.31 9.99
CA LEU A 40 -6.24 -3.50 8.95
C LEU A 40 -5.11 -4.25 8.27
N HIS A 41 -4.31 -4.97 9.04
CA HIS A 41 -3.24 -5.80 8.50
C HIS A 41 -3.80 -6.95 7.63
N TYR A 42 -4.83 -7.67 8.12
CA TYR A 42 -5.49 -8.71 7.33
C TYR A 42 -6.06 -8.15 6.02
N LEU A 43 -6.72 -6.99 6.10
CA LEU A 43 -7.26 -6.31 4.92
C LEU A 43 -6.13 -5.99 3.94
N ALA A 44 -5.08 -5.28 4.38
CA ALA A 44 -3.96 -4.88 3.53
C ALA A 44 -3.23 -6.09 2.91
N ASP A 45 -3.06 -7.18 3.66
CA ASP A 45 -2.44 -8.42 3.18
C ASP A 45 -3.28 -9.14 2.12
N ALA A 46 -4.61 -9.19 2.31
CA ALA A 46 -5.50 -9.83 1.36
C ALA A 46 -5.86 -8.97 0.14
N TYR A 47 -5.60 -7.66 0.18
CA TYR A 47 -6.09 -6.71 -0.82
C TYR A 47 -5.39 -6.88 -2.18
N ASN A 48 -6.17 -6.89 -3.27
CA ASN A 48 -5.66 -6.81 -4.63
C ASN A 48 -5.61 -5.36 -5.08
N TRP A 49 -4.47 -4.91 -5.59
CA TRP A 49 -4.26 -3.52 -6.00
C TRP A 49 -5.03 -3.17 -7.28
N ASP A 50 -5.46 -4.18 -8.05
CA ASP A 50 -6.41 -4.00 -9.17
C ASP A 50 -7.79 -3.51 -8.69
N ASP A 51 -8.12 -3.65 -7.40
CA ASP A 51 -9.32 -3.07 -6.80
C ASP A 51 -9.18 -1.55 -6.55
N GLY A 52 -8.04 -0.96 -6.91
CA GLY A 52 -7.72 0.46 -6.74
C GLY A 52 -7.16 0.78 -5.35
N VAL A 53 -6.51 1.94 -5.22
CA VAL A 53 -5.72 2.29 -4.02
C VAL A 53 -6.53 2.86 -2.85
N THR A 54 -7.79 3.26 -3.09
CA THR A 54 -8.64 3.97 -2.11
C THR A 54 -8.71 3.29 -0.74
N VAL A 55 -8.85 1.96 -0.70
CA VAL A 55 -8.94 1.24 0.58
C VAL A 55 -7.60 1.22 1.31
N LEU A 56 -6.49 1.11 0.59
CA LEU A 56 -5.15 1.16 1.17
C LEU A 56 -4.83 2.56 1.72
N ASP A 57 -5.32 3.63 1.06
CA ASP A 57 -5.24 4.99 1.60
C ASP A 57 -6.03 5.13 2.91
N TRP A 58 -7.18 4.48 3.03
CA TRP A 58 -7.90 4.48 4.31
C TRP A 58 -7.15 3.72 5.39
N VAL A 59 -6.50 2.60 5.03
CA VAL A 59 -5.67 1.83 5.96
C VAL A 59 -4.53 2.68 6.50
N ILE A 60 -3.69 3.28 5.64
CA ILE A 60 -2.52 4.05 6.09
C ILE A 60 -2.87 5.32 6.88
N ASN A 61 -4.01 5.93 6.59
CA ASN A 61 -4.49 7.11 7.32
C ASN A 61 -5.32 6.76 8.56
N SER A 62 -5.58 5.47 8.82
CA SER A 62 -6.31 5.05 10.01
C SER A 62 -5.45 5.25 11.27
N PRO A 63 -6.00 5.82 12.35
CA PRO A 63 -5.27 5.92 13.63
C PRO A 63 -4.97 4.54 14.25
N THR A 64 -5.62 3.47 13.78
CA THR A 64 -5.35 2.08 14.20
C THR A 64 -4.32 1.37 13.33
N CYS A 65 -3.77 2.04 12.30
CA CYS A 65 -2.71 1.49 11.47
C CYS A 65 -1.43 1.37 12.28
N ASP A 66 -0.87 0.16 12.34
CA ASP A 66 0.42 -0.06 12.97
C ASP A 66 1.56 -0.02 11.95
N TYR A 67 2.79 0.12 12.46
CA TYR A 67 3.98 0.21 11.62
C TYR A 67 4.17 -1.02 10.73
N GLY A 68 3.80 -2.21 11.22
CA GLY A 68 3.87 -3.45 10.44
C GLY A 68 2.94 -3.44 9.22
N THR A 69 1.73 -2.91 9.37
CA THR A 69 0.78 -2.75 8.25
C THR A 69 1.26 -1.70 7.25
N ALA A 70 1.78 -0.57 7.73
CA ALA A 70 2.36 0.45 6.85
C ALA A 70 3.56 -0.11 6.05
N LEU A 71 4.45 -0.87 6.70
CA LEU A 71 5.56 -1.55 6.02
C LEU A 71 5.09 -2.59 5.01
N LEU A 72 4.06 -3.38 5.33
CA LEU A 72 3.48 -4.35 4.41
C LEU A 72 3.04 -3.66 3.11
N ILE A 73 2.29 -2.55 3.23
CA ILE A 73 1.82 -1.79 2.06
C ILE A 73 3.01 -1.21 1.30
N PHE A 74 3.96 -0.59 2.00
CA PHE A 74 5.15 0.01 1.39
C PHE A 74 5.96 -1.00 0.58
N TRP A 75 6.32 -2.15 1.15
CA TRP A 75 7.13 -3.15 0.45
C TRP A 75 6.38 -3.84 -0.69
N ARG A 76 5.06 -3.99 -0.59
CA ARG A 76 4.22 -4.51 -1.69
C ARG A 76 4.08 -3.53 -2.85
N ALA A 77 4.34 -2.24 -2.62
CA ALA A 77 4.40 -1.21 -3.65
C ALA A 77 5.70 -1.29 -4.48
N GLN A 78 6.59 -2.27 -4.24
CA GLN A 78 7.87 -2.44 -4.96
C GLN A 78 8.68 -1.13 -5.04
N PRO A 79 8.99 -0.50 -3.88
CA PRO A 79 9.63 0.80 -3.85
C PRO A 79 11.06 0.75 -4.42
N ASP A 80 11.69 -0.43 -4.42
CA ASP A 80 12.99 -0.70 -4.99
C ASP A 80 13.04 -0.46 -6.50
N PHE A 81 11.98 -0.81 -7.24
CA PHE A 81 11.85 -0.48 -8.66
C PHE A 81 11.98 1.03 -8.90
N TYR A 82 11.44 1.86 -8.01
CA TYR A 82 11.46 3.31 -8.19
C TYR A 82 12.78 3.97 -7.77
N THR A 83 13.69 3.23 -7.14
CA THR A 83 14.95 3.80 -6.60
C THR A 83 16.02 4.04 -7.66
N GLU A 84 15.85 3.48 -8.86
CA GLU A 84 16.78 3.70 -9.98
C GLU A 84 16.54 5.01 -10.73
N PHE A 85 15.32 5.55 -10.64
CA PHE A 85 14.93 6.80 -11.29
C PHE A 85 15.30 8.01 -10.43
N ALA A 86 15.74 9.09 -11.06
CA ALA A 86 16.09 10.33 -10.36
C ALA A 86 14.85 11.10 -9.89
N ASN A 87 13.70 10.92 -10.55
CA ASN A 87 12.44 11.58 -10.26
C ASN A 87 11.25 10.84 -10.89
N GLU A 88 10.03 11.28 -10.55
CA GLU A 88 8.77 10.67 -10.98
C GLU A 88 8.60 10.70 -12.52
N GLN A 89 8.97 11.81 -13.17
CA GLN A 89 8.83 11.97 -14.62
C GLN A 89 9.66 10.93 -15.40
N GLU A 90 10.87 10.61 -14.92
CA GLU A 90 11.70 9.57 -15.52
C GLU A 90 11.08 8.17 -15.36
N ALA A 91 10.42 7.89 -14.23
CA ALA A 91 9.72 6.63 -14.01
C ALA A 91 8.46 6.50 -14.88
N ASP A 92 7.78 7.61 -15.18
CA ASP A 92 6.56 7.64 -16.01
C ASP A 92 6.85 7.32 -17.49
N GLU A 93 7.97 7.81 -18.01
CA GLU A 93 8.37 7.68 -19.42
C GLU A 93 8.68 6.23 -19.84
N GLU A 94 9.10 5.38 -18.90
CA GLU A 94 9.33 3.94 -19.12
C GLU A 94 8.03 3.10 -19.15
N GLY A 95 6.86 3.76 -19.05
CA GLY A 95 5.58 3.18 -19.48
C GLY A 95 4.91 2.20 -18.53
N PHE A 96 5.21 2.26 -17.22
CA PHE A 96 4.55 1.43 -16.21
C PHE A 96 3.28 2.05 -15.58
N PHE A 97 2.85 3.21 -16.07
CA PHE A 97 1.73 3.95 -15.47
C PHE A 97 0.38 3.61 -16.08
N SER A 98 -0.31 2.65 -15.45
CA SER A 98 -1.74 2.80 -15.27
C SER A 98 -2.05 2.74 -13.78
N VAL A 99 -2.18 3.91 -13.15
CA VAL A 99 -2.88 4.18 -11.87
C VAL A 99 -2.15 3.85 -10.56
N ALA A 100 -1.17 2.94 -10.54
CA ALA A 100 -0.55 2.51 -9.27
C ALA A 100 0.42 3.57 -8.69
N ALA A 101 1.32 4.13 -9.49
CA ALA A 101 2.54 4.74 -8.98
C ALA A 101 2.42 6.19 -8.44
N ASP A 102 1.41 6.98 -8.84
CA ASP A 102 1.16 8.32 -8.27
C ASP A 102 0.92 8.25 -6.74
N HIS A 103 0.31 7.17 -6.24
CA HIS A 103 0.15 6.94 -4.81
C HIS A 103 1.34 6.18 -4.18
N HIS A 104 2.12 5.41 -4.95
CA HIS A 104 3.28 4.67 -4.42
C HIS A 104 4.38 5.62 -3.91
N LEU A 105 4.63 6.72 -4.63
CA LEU A 105 5.65 7.71 -4.26
C LEU A 105 5.20 8.63 -3.12
N GLN A 106 3.91 8.99 -3.06
CA GLN A 106 3.34 9.75 -1.93
C GLN A 106 3.33 8.95 -0.63
N MET A 107 3.13 7.62 -0.67
CA MET A 107 3.18 6.76 0.51
C MET A 107 4.60 6.66 1.08
N GLY A 108 5.59 6.44 0.21
CA GLY A 108 7.00 6.31 0.61
C GLY A 108 7.60 7.57 1.24
N SER A 109 7.26 8.74 0.71
CA SER A 109 7.73 10.04 1.23
C SER A 109 7.09 10.46 2.56
N ARG A 110 5.93 9.87 2.91
CA ARG A 110 5.15 10.21 4.13
C ARG A 110 5.42 9.27 5.30
N LEU A 111 5.79 8.02 5.02
CA LEU A 111 5.94 6.96 6.04
C LEU A 111 7.37 6.78 6.56
N LEU A 112 8.39 7.30 5.87
CA LEU A 112 9.78 7.20 6.30
C LEU A 112 10.46 8.57 6.27
N PRO A 113 11.25 8.95 7.30
CA PRO A 113 12.24 10.00 7.10
C PRO A 113 13.10 9.58 5.91
N LYS A 114 13.40 10.52 5.00
CA LYS A 114 14.28 10.25 3.85
C LYS A 114 15.45 9.39 4.34
N PRO A 115 15.69 8.20 3.74
CA PRO A 115 16.81 7.39 4.16
C PRO A 115 18.06 8.28 4.16
N PRO A 116 18.95 8.20 5.16
CA PRO A 116 20.11 9.09 5.26
C PRO A 116 21.16 8.86 4.16
N TYR A 117 20.80 8.21 3.06
CA TYR A 117 21.73 7.63 2.12
C TYR A 117 21.63 8.36 0.77
N CYS A 118 22.63 9.25 0.60
CA CYS A 118 23.16 9.86 -0.61
C CYS A 118 22.26 9.90 -1.86
N ILE A 119 21.59 11.03 -2.05
CA ILE A 119 21.01 11.45 -3.33
C ILE A 119 22.10 12.16 -4.18
N GLN A 120 23.18 11.45 -4.51
CA GLN A 120 24.16 11.98 -5.46
C GLN A 120 24.31 11.05 -6.67
N PRO A 121 24.28 11.59 -7.90
CA PRO A 121 24.47 10.79 -9.10
C PRO A 121 25.88 10.17 -9.09
N GLY A 122 25.96 8.82 -9.11
CA GLY A 122 27.22 8.08 -9.16
C GLY A 122 27.39 6.94 -8.16
N CYS A 123 26.47 6.76 -7.21
CA CYS A 123 26.50 5.61 -6.30
C CYS A 123 26.00 4.34 -7.01
N ARG A 124 26.92 3.54 -7.58
CA ARG A 124 26.60 2.16 -7.96
C ARG A 124 26.67 1.27 -6.71
N TYR A 125 25.59 0.57 -6.40
CA TYR A 125 25.62 -0.52 -5.42
C TYR A 125 26.57 -1.61 -5.94
N GLY A 126 27.67 -1.84 -5.22
CA GLY A 126 28.51 -3.01 -5.43
C GLY A 126 27.76 -4.25 -4.95
N GLY A 127 27.41 -5.14 -5.88
CA GLY A 127 26.88 -6.45 -5.57
C GLY A 127 27.93 -7.32 -4.87
N HIS A 128 27.48 -8.06 -3.87
CA HIS A 128 28.17 -9.25 -3.35
C HIS A 128 27.66 -10.49 -4.07
#